data_AF-A0A957TQP7-F1
#
_entry.id   AF-A0A957TQP7-F1
#
_cell.length_a   1.000
_cell.length_b   1.000
_cell.length_c   1.000
_cell.angle_alpha   90.00
_cell.angle_beta   90.00
_cell.angle_gamma   90.00
#
_symmetry.space_group_name_H-M   'P 1'
#
loop_
_entity.id
_entity.type
_entity.pdbx_description
1 polymer ?
#
loop_
_entity_poly.entity_id
_entity_poly.type
_entity_poly.pdbx_seq_one_letter_code
_entity_poly.pdbx_strand_id
1 'polypeptide(L)'
;DTALFVLAPYDAADYDALAAVVTPSALREHFGGLSPAQITVTPCPQLGALVLVLRNSLGGGVTRSPALDLHGKTRSSYLLGMRVAWPTA
;
A
#
# COMPACT_ATOMS: atom_id res chain seq x y z
N ASP A 1 -5.38 10.34 -10.47
CA ASP A 1 -6.12 9.56 -9.46
C ASP A 1 -5.27 8.36 -9.08
N THR A 2 -4.25 8.58 -8.23
CA THR A 2 -3.29 7.53 -7.85
C THR A 2 -2.82 7.81 -6.44
N ALA A 3 -2.80 6.80 -5.58
CA ALA A 3 -2.16 6.87 -4.28
C ALA A 3 -0.74 6.31 -4.38
N LEU A 4 0.22 7.01 -3.77
CA LEU A 4 1.62 6.61 -3.68
C LEU A 4 1.98 6.52 -2.19
N PHE A 5 2.46 5.35 -1.78
CA PHE A 5 2.92 5.13 -0.41
C PHE A 5 4.35 4.59 -0.41
N VAL A 6 5.09 4.98 0.62
CA VAL A 6 6.34 4.31 1.01
C VAL A 6 6.04 3.60 2.32
N LEU A 7 6.18 2.28 2.32
CA LEU A 7 5.98 1.44 3.49
C LEU A 7 7.33 0.89 3.94
N ALA A 8 7.75 1.24 5.15
CA ALA A 8 8.98 0.76 5.77
C ALA A 8 8.63 0.07 7.09
N PRO A 9 9.33 -1.01 7.45
CA PRO A 9 9.21 -1.60 8.77
C PRO A 9 9.80 -0.67 9.84
N TYR A 10 9.45 -0.92 11.10
CA TYR A 10 10.07 -0.19 12.22
C TYR A 10 11.52 -0.64 12.45
N ASP A 11 11.75 -1.95 12.43
CA ASP A 11 13.10 -2.55 12.44
C ASP A 11 13.53 -2.88 11.01
N ALA A 12 14.76 -2.53 10.64
CA ALA A 12 15.29 -2.83 9.31
C ALA A 12 15.43 -4.35 9.05
N ALA A 13 15.58 -5.16 10.10
CA ALA A 13 15.66 -6.62 10.00
C ALA A 13 14.35 -7.24 9.46
N ASP A 14 13.22 -6.55 9.61
CA ASP A 14 11.90 -7.01 9.17
C ASP A 14 11.65 -6.77 7.67
N TYR A 15 12.59 -6.17 6.93
CA TYR A 15 12.38 -5.82 5.53
C TYR A 15 12.03 -7.03 4.66
N ASP A 16 12.74 -8.15 4.82
CA ASP A 16 12.50 -9.35 4.01
C ASP A 16 11.13 -9.97 4.32
N ALA A 17 10.75 -10.00 5.60
CA ALA A 17 9.42 -10.43 6.03
C ALA A 17 8.32 -9.54 5.44
N LEU A 18 8.49 -8.21 5.52
CA LEU A 18 7.58 -7.23 4.94
C LEU A 18 7.44 -7.42 3.42
N ALA A 19 8.55 -7.56 2.70
CA ALA A 19 8.57 -7.74 1.26
C ALA A 19 7.89 -9.05 0.81
N ALA A 20 7.95 -10.10 1.63
CA ALA A 20 7.27 -11.37 1.36
C ALA A 20 5.75 -11.29 1.53
N VAL A 21 5.26 -10.54 2.54
CA VAL A 21 3.83 -10.52 2.88
C VAL A 21 3.04 -9.44 2.16
N VAL A 22 3.66 -8.32 1.81
CA VAL A 22 3.00 -7.20 1.14
C VAL A 22 2.98 -7.45 -0.37
N THR A 23 1.94 -8.16 -0.81
CA THR A 23 1.73 -8.50 -2.21
C THR A 23 0.57 -7.70 -2.82
N PRO A 24 0.49 -7.60 -4.16
CA PRO A 24 -0.68 -7.00 -4.82
C PRO A 24 -2.01 -7.65 -4.40
N SER A 25 -2.02 -8.96 -4.16
CA SER A 25 -3.20 -9.68 -3.69
C SER A 25 -3.61 -9.29 -2.27
N ALA A 26 -2.66 -9.18 -1.33
CA ALA A 26 -2.93 -8.74 0.03
C ALA A 26 -3.47 -7.30 0.07
N LEU A 27 -2.85 -6.41 -0.71
CA LEU A 27 -3.31 -5.02 -0.83
C LEU A 27 -4.71 -4.92 -1.44
N ARG A 28 -5.02 -5.76 -2.43
CA ARG A 28 -6.36 -5.84 -3.03
C ARG A 28 -7.41 -6.23 -2.00
N GLU A 29 -7.14 -7.28 -1.23
CA GLU A 29 -8.04 -7.75 -0.18
C GLU A 29 -8.27 -6.67 0.87
N HIS A 30 -7.21 -5.99 1.29
CA HIS A 30 -7.28 -4.94 2.29
C HIS A 30 -8.05 -3.70 1.83
N PHE A 31 -7.74 -3.17 0.64
CA PHE A 31 -8.38 -1.93 0.17
C PHE A 31 -9.77 -2.13 -0.41
N GLY A 32 -10.10 -3.34 -0.89
CA GLY A 32 -11.35 -3.62 -1.57
C GLY A 32 -11.49 -2.86 -2.90
N GLY A 33 -12.23 -3.41 -3.85
CA GLY A 33 -12.62 -2.69 -5.08
C GLY A 33 -11.50 -2.33 -6.07
N LEU A 34 -10.24 -2.71 -5.81
CA LEU A 34 -9.13 -2.56 -6.75
C LEU A 34 -8.88 -3.86 -7.50
N SER A 35 -8.57 -3.78 -8.79
CA SER A 35 -8.04 -4.93 -9.53
C SER A 35 -6.52 -5.08 -9.28
N PRO A 36 -5.95 -6.30 -9.37
CA PRO A 36 -4.51 -6.51 -9.23
C PRO A 36 -3.68 -5.66 -10.21
N ALA A 37 -4.20 -5.40 -11.41
CA ALA A 37 -3.52 -4.59 -12.43
C ALA A 37 -3.36 -3.10 -12.03
N GLN A 38 -4.12 -2.63 -11.04
CA GLN A 38 -4.01 -1.28 -10.51
C GLN A 38 -2.97 -1.14 -9.40
N ILE A 39 -2.40 -2.26 -8.95
CA ILE A 39 -1.53 -2.32 -7.78
C ILE A 39 -0.12 -2.66 -8.25
N THR A 40 0.83 -1.77 -7.96
CA THR A 40 2.25 -2.03 -8.14
C THR A 40 2.93 -2.01 -6.79
N VAL A 41 3.70 -3.05 -6.50
CA VAL A 41 4.59 -3.15 -5.34
C VAL A 41 6.00 -3.19 -5.88
N THR A 42 6.80 -2.17 -5.59
CA THR A 42 8.19 -2.08 -6.01
C THR A 42 9.08 -2.19 -4.77
N PRO A 43 9.83 -3.28 -4.61
CA PRO A 43 10.84 -3.39 -3.57
C PRO A 43 11.95 -2.36 -3.79
N CYS A 44 12.35 -1.66 -2.73
CA CYS A 44 13.49 -0.75 -2.73
C CYS A 44 14.44 -1.14 -1.59
N PRO A 45 15.28 -2.20 -1.79
CA PRO A 45 16.14 -2.74 -0.73
C PRO A 45 17.09 -1.70 -0.13
N GLN A 46 17.58 -0.77 -0.96
CA GLN A 46 18.46 0.32 -0.53
C GLN A 46 17.81 1.29 0.45
N LEU A 47 16.47 1.36 0.46
CA LEU A 47 15.69 2.18 1.38
C LEU A 47 15.08 1.36 2.53
N GLY A 48 15.24 0.02 2.51
CA GLY A 48 14.55 -0.87 3.45
C GLY A 48 13.02 -0.74 3.37
N ALA A 49 12.48 -0.45 2.18
CA ALA A 49 11.07 -0.09 2.03
C ALA A 49 10.44 -0.63 0.74
N LEU A 50 9.11 -0.60 0.70
CA LEU A 50 8.30 -0.89 -0.47
C LEU A 50 7.64 0.40 -0.98
N VAL A 51 7.74 0.65 -2.27
CA VAL A 51 6.97 1.71 -2.93
C VAL A 51 5.70 1.09 -3.51
N LEU A 52 4.56 1.57 -3.02
CA LEU A 52 3.24 1.07 -3.39
C LEU A 52 2.52 2.10 -4.26
N VAL A 53 2.02 1.66 -5.42
CA VAL A 53 1.23 2.50 -6.33
C VAL A 53 -0.15 1.88 -6.49
N LEU A 54 -1.19 2.62 -6.08
CA LEU A 54 -2.59 2.21 -6.26
C LEU A 54 -3.29 3.15 -7.25
N ARG A 55 -3.42 2.72 -8.52
CA ARG A 55 -4.01 3.51 -9.60
C ARG A 55 -5.54 3.50 -9.55
N ASN A 56 -6.16 4.62 -9.90
CA ASN A 56 -7.60 4.86 -9.89
C ASN A 56 -8.26 4.49 -8.55
N SER A 57 -7.62 4.88 -7.44
CA SER A 57 -8.02 4.48 -6.07
C SER A 57 -8.62 5.60 -5.23
N LEU A 58 -8.63 6.84 -5.74
CA LEU A 58 -9.14 8.04 -5.07
C LEU A 58 -10.45 8.54 -5.69
N GLY A 59 -11.08 7.79 -6.60
CA GLY A 59 -12.43 8.08 -7.11
C GLY A 59 -12.52 9.32 -8.00
N GLY A 60 -11.52 9.55 -8.86
CA GLY A 60 -11.46 10.68 -9.79
C GLY A 60 -10.39 11.72 -9.45
N GLY A 61 -9.72 11.58 -8.31
CA GLY A 61 -8.64 12.47 -7.83
C GLY A 61 -9.14 13.79 -7.24
N VAL A 62 -8.22 14.72 -6.96
CA VAL A 62 -8.48 15.90 -6.11
C VAL A 62 -9.62 16.81 -6.59
N THR A 63 -9.89 16.86 -7.90
CA THR A 63 -10.90 17.78 -8.45
C THR A 63 -12.27 17.14 -8.68
N ARG A 64 -12.38 15.81 -8.58
CA ARG A 64 -13.61 15.06 -8.92
C ARG A 64 -14.01 14.02 -7.89
N SER A 65 -13.16 13.76 -6.89
CA SER A 65 -13.47 12.80 -5.85
C SER A 65 -14.59 13.32 -4.95
N PRO A 66 -15.64 12.53 -4.72
CA PRO A 66 -16.64 12.84 -3.69
C PRO A 66 -16.15 12.46 -2.28
N ALA A 67 -14.94 11.89 -2.15
CA ALA A 67 -14.40 11.44 -0.87
C ALA A 67 -13.98 12.63 0.01
N LEU A 68 -14.14 12.49 1.33
CA LEU A 68 -13.73 13.50 2.30
C LEU A 68 -12.20 13.72 2.30
N ASP A 69 -11.43 12.67 2.03
CA ASP A 69 -9.98 12.74 1.84
C ASP A 69 -9.61 12.54 0.36
N LEU A 70 -9.63 13.64 -0.37
CA LEU A 70 -9.36 13.68 -1.81
C LEU A 70 -7.90 13.35 -2.17
N HIS A 71 -6.97 13.55 -1.24
CA HIS A 71 -5.55 13.26 -1.45
C HIS A 71 -5.17 11.84 -1.06
N GLY A 72 -6.05 11.12 -0.34
CA GLY A 72 -5.82 9.76 0.13
C GLY A 72 -4.75 9.65 1.21
N LYS A 73 -4.44 10.72 1.95
CA LYS A 73 -3.44 10.70 3.02
C LYS A 73 -3.85 9.81 4.19
N THR A 74 -5.14 9.80 4.55
CA THR A 74 -5.69 8.93 5.59
C THR A 74 -5.63 7.44 5.21
N ARG A 75 -5.51 7.13 3.91
CA ARG A 75 -5.37 5.76 3.42
C ARG A 75 -4.04 5.11 3.79
N SER A 76 -3.01 5.91 4.14
CA SER A 76 -1.77 5.36 4.70
C SER A 76 -2.00 4.79 6.11
N SER A 77 -2.80 5.46 6.94
CA SER A 77 -3.21 4.93 8.25
C SER A 77 -4.07 3.67 8.08
N TYR A 78 -4.96 3.66 7.08
CA TYR A 78 -5.71 2.46 6.74
C TYR A 78 -4.79 1.30 6.33
N LEU A 79 -3.77 1.55 5.49
CA LEU A 79 -2.76 0.55 5.10
C LEU A 79 -2.05 -0.07 6.30
N LEU A 80 -1.70 0.72 7.32
CA LEU A 80 -1.04 0.23 8.53
C LEU A 80 -1.94 -0.69 9.38
N GLY A 81 -3.25 -0.70 9.15
CA GLY A 81 -4.19 -1.66 9.73
C GLY A 81 -4.30 -2.98 8.98
N MET A 82 -3.55 -3.17 7.89
CA MET A 82 -3.56 -4.40 7.09
C MET A 82 -3.07 -5.59 7.91
N ARG A 83 -3.91 -6.62 8.01
CA ARG A 83 -3.51 -7.90 8.62
C ARG A 83 -2.71 -8.70 7.63
N VAL A 84 -1.56 -9.21 8.07
CA VAL A 84 -0.68 -10.07 7.30
C VAL A 84 -0.30 -11.28 8.14
N ALA A 85 -0.14 -12.44 7.49
CA ALA A 85 0.49 -13.59 8.14
C ALA A 85 1.99 -13.31 8.23
N TRP A 86 2.44 -12.80 9.37
CA TRP A 86 3.84 -12.45 9.56
C TRP A 86 4.69 -13.73 9.66
N PRO A 87 5.72 -13.91 8.83
CA PRO A 87 6.61 -15.05 8.95
C PRO A 87 7.41 -14.89 10.25
N THR A 88 7.19 -15.81 11.19
CA THR A 88 8.10 -15.96 12.34
C THR A 88 9.43 -16.55 11.87
N ALA A 89 10.52 -16.00 12.40
CA ALA A 89 11.87 -16.55 12.25
C ALA A 89 11.98 -17.97 12.81
#